data_AF-A0A7L1CDY8-F1
#
_entry.id   AF-A0A7L1CDY8-F1
#
_cell.length_a   1.000
_cell.length_b   1.000
_cell.length_c   1.000
_cell.angle_alpha   90.00
_cell.angle_beta   90.00
_cell.angle_gamma   90.00
#
_symmetry.space_group_name_H-M   'P 1'
#
loop_
_entity.id
_entity.type
_entity.pdbx_description
1 polymer ?
#
loop_
_entity_poly.entity_id
_entity_poly.type
_entity_poly.pdbx_seq_one_letter_code
_entity_poly.pdbx_strand_id
1 'polypeptide(L)'
;RHAGVRTMLPLLLLLLPAAHGIDQLRYRPVLTTEPPLEGVRTASTFVVDQPRCVFKDYGNAVIWLVVALDQAASTFNNTERPGTPETAFQGFPDPVRAYMTLNATLGSYPCPKPDGEIAVLRVGSETSCTQDVKRPTCNGPLPVPGPYR
;
A
#
# COMPACT_ATOMS: atom_id res chain seq x y z
N ARG A 1 15.09 28.04 11.07
CA ARG A 1 14.75 27.28 12.28
C ARG A 1 14.31 25.89 11.83
N HIS A 2 15.10 24.87 12.12
CA HIS A 2 14.80 23.48 11.78
C HIS A 2 13.64 22.96 12.65
N ALA A 3 12.58 22.52 12.00
CA ALA A 3 11.54 21.66 12.55
C ALA A 3 10.98 20.89 11.34
N GLY A 4 11.01 19.59 11.20
CA GLY A 4 11.52 18.48 11.98
C GLY A 4 11.28 17.30 11.04
N VAL A 5 12.30 16.51 10.76
CA VAL A 5 12.19 15.36 9.86
C VAL A 5 11.26 14.34 10.53
N ARG A 6 9.98 14.35 10.18
CA ARG A 6 9.02 13.33 10.58
C ARG A 6 9.02 12.22 9.52
N THR A 7 10.15 11.54 9.40
CA THR A 7 10.25 10.31 8.60
C THR A 7 9.72 9.16 9.45
N MET A 8 8.41 8.96 9.46
CA MET A 8 7.84 7.65 9.75
C MET A 8 6.61 7.49 8.87
N LEU A 9 6.74 6.67 7.83
CA LEU A 9 5.62 6.08 7.12
C LEU A 9 5.78 4.56 7.15
N PRO A 10 5.27 3.88 8.20
CA PRO A 10 5.44 2.44 8.33
C PRO A 10 4.35 1.68 7.57
N LEU A 11 4.27 1.80 6.23
CA LEU A 11 3.22 1.19 5.43
C LEU A 11 2.91 -0.26 5.84
N LEU A 12 1.66 -0.70 5.68
CA LEU A 12 1.24 -2.05 6.01
C LEU A 12 0.97 -2.86 4.75
N LEU A 13 1.62 -4.01 4.64
CA LEU A 13 1.36 -4.98 3.59
C LEU A 13 0.55 -6.14 4.15
N LEU A 14 -0.56 -6.48 3.50
CA LEU A 14 -1.38 -7.63 3.88
C LEU A 14 -1.35 -8.70 2.81
N LEU A 15 -1.41 -9.94 3.27
CA LEU A 15 -1.47 -11.12 2.43
C LEU A 15 -2.81 -11.82 2.59
N LEU A 16 -3.37 -12.22 1.47
CA LEU A 16 -4.53 -13.09 1.39
C LEU A 16 -4.09 -14.49 0.92
N PRO A 17 -3.78 -15.42 1.83
CA PRO A 17 -3.75 -16.83 1.49
C PRO A 17 -5.16 -17.33 1.19
N ALA A 18 -5.36 -18.02 0.06
CA ALA A 18 -6.66 -18.46 -0.45
C ALA A 18 -7.44 -19.44 0.46
N ALA A 19 -6.88 -19.86 1.59
CA ALA A 19 -7.50 -20.85 2.49
C ALA A 19 -7.53 -20.45 3.98
N HIS A 20 -6.87 -19.38 4.42
CA HIS A 20 -6.68 -19.09 5.86
C HIS A 20 -6.71 -17.58 6.17
N GLY A 21 -7.84 -16.91 5.95
CA GLY A 21 -8.02 -15.52 6.36
C GLY A 21 -6.99 -14.55 5.75
N ILE A 22 -6.88 -13.35 6.32
CA ILE A 22 -5.85 -12.37 5.96
C ILE A 22 -4.72 -12.50 6.97
N ASP A 23 -3.50 -12.73 6.51
CA ASP A 23 -2.31 -12.70 7.35
C ASP A 23 -1.61 -11.34 7.24
N GLN A 24 -1.32 -10.75 8.40
CA GLN A 24 -0.66 -9.47 8.50
C GLN A 24 0.85 -9.66 8.56
N LEU A 25 1.55 -9.24 7.52
CA LEU A 25 3.01 -9.26 7.51
C LEU A 25 3.59 -8.26 8.51
N ARG A 26 4.71 -8.64 9.13
CA ARG A 26 5.57 -7.71 9.87
C ARG A 26 6.35 -6.76 8.97
N TYR A 27 6.44 -7.08 7.68
CA TYR A 27 7.10 -6.23 6.69
C TYR A 27 6.38 -4.90 6.56
N ARG A 28 7.17 -3.82 6.48
CA ARG A 28 6.66 -2.46 6.30
C ARG A 28 7.28 -1.87 5.04
N PRO A 29 6.52 -1.58 3.98
CA PRO A 29 7.04 -0.83 2.86
C PRO A 29 7.62 0.50 3.32
N VAL A 30 8.75 0.86 2.73
CA VAL A 30 9.47 2.12 2.99
C VAL A 30 9.48 2.95 1.72
N LEU A 31 9.56 4.27 1.85
CA LEU A 31 9.70 5.14 0.69
C LEU A 31 10.97 4.77 -0.08
N THR A 32 10.86 4.72 -1.40
CA THR A 32 12.00 4.44 -2.25
C THR A 32 13.04 5.53 -2.11
N THR A 33 14.27 5.12 -1.83
CA THR A 33 15.44 5.99 -1.74
C THR A 33 16.50 5.64 -2.78
N GLU A 34 16.48 4.42 -3.31
CA GLU A 34 17.45 3.93 -4.30
C GLU A 34 16.75 3.16 -5.44
N PRO A 35 16.97 3.54 -6.71
CA PRO A 35 17.72 4.74 -7.12
C PRO A 35 16.98 6.02 -6.69
N PRO A 36 17.67 7.18 -6.65
CA PRO A 36 17.01 8.45 -6.34
C PRO A 36 15.94 8.74 -7.39
N LEU A 37 14.69 8.87 -6.94
CA LEU A 37 13.56 9.19 -7.79
C LEU A 37 13.03 10.59 -7.48
N GLU A 38 12.72 11.34 -8.53
CA GLU A 38 11.91 12.55 -8.38
C GLU A 38 10.44 12.18 -8.14
N GLY A 39 9.74 13.01 -7.38
CA GLY A 39 8.32 12.76 -7.08
C GLY A 39 8.06 11.46 -6.32
N VAL A 40 9.00 11.04 -5.45
CA VAL A 40 8.79 9.96 -4.46
C VAL A 40 7.60 10.27 -3.56
N ARG A 41 7.33 11.56 -3.31
CA ARG A 41 6.14 12.02 -2.62
C ARG A 41 5.60 13.26 -3.31
N THR A 42 4.29 13.29 -3.54
CA THR A 42 3.56 14.47 -4.02
C THR A 42 2.42 14.78 -3.05
N ALA A 43 1.55 15.72 -3.41
CA ALA A 43 0.35 15.99 -2.64
C ALA A 43 -0.62 14.78 -2.56
N SER A 44 -0.61 13.90 -3.56
CA SER A 44 -1.59 12.82 -3.72
C SER A 44 -0.99 11.45 -4.05
N THR A 45 0.35 11.32 -4.07
CA THR A 45 1.01 10.05 -4.35
C THR A 45 2.25 9.87 -3.49
N PHE A 46 2.65 8.62 -3.28
CA PHE A 46 3.99 8.30 -2.83
C PHE A 46 4.51 7.02 -3.49
N VAL A 47 5.82 6.80 -3.41
CA VAL A 47 6.51 5.65 -4.01
C VAL A 47 7.21 4.86 -2.91
N VAL A 48 6.94 3.56 -2.84
CA VAL A 48 7.60 2.62 -1.93
C VAL A 48 8.32 1.53 -2.70
N ASP A 49 9.29 0.89 -2.06
CA ASP A 49 9.97 -0.26 -2.64
C ASP A 49 8.99 -1.42 -2.85
N GLN A 50 9.17 -2.19 -3.93
CA GLN A 50 8.44 -3.43 -4.07
C GLN A 50 8.82 -4.41 -2.95
N PRO A 51 7.85 -5.08 -2.31
CA PRO A 51 8.07 -6.00 -1.21
C PRO A 51 8.69 -7.32 -1.68
N ARG A 52 9.93 -7.31 -2.16
CA ARG A 52 10.61 -8.51 -2.69
C ARG A 52 11.25 -9.31 -1.57
N CYS A 53 11.32 -10.62 -1.73
CA CYS A 53 11.93 -11.56 -0.78
C CYS A 53 11.24 -11.69 0.59
N VAL A 54 10.06 -11.09 0.78
CA VAL A 54 9.31 -11.11 2.05
C VAL A 54 8.30 -12.25 2.16
N PHE A 55 7.99 -12.89 1.03
CA PHE A 55 6.83 -13.78 0.91
C PHE A 55 7.15 -15.28 0.83
N LYS A 56 8.30 -15.72 1.35
CA LYS A 56 8.80 -17.09 1.14
C LYS A 56 7.83 -18.20 1.59
N ASP A 57 7.01 -17.93 2.61
CA ASP A 57 6.12 -18.91 3.23
C ASP A 57 4.65 -18.79 2.77
N TYR A 58 4.37 -18.00 1.72
CA TYR A 58 3.00 -17.59 1.36
C TYR A 58 2.44 -18.22 0.08
N GLY A 59 3.15 -19.20 -0.48
CA GLY A 59 2.60 -20.12 -1.51
C GLY A 59 2.12 -19.43 -2.79
N ASN A 60 0.80 -19.31 -2.97
CA ASN A 60 0.13 -18.64 -4.09
C ASN A 60 -0.77 -17.48 -3.63
N ALA A 61 -0.46 -16.86 -2.50
CA ALA A 61 -1.24 -15.77 -1.93
C ALA A 61 -1.40 -14.59 -2.90
N VAL A 62 -2.55 -13.92 -2.78
CA VAL A 62 -2.76 -12.61 -3.39
C VAL A 62 -2.29 -11.55 -2.39
N ILE A 63 -1.49 -10.63 -2.87
CA ILE A 63 -0.87 -9.58 -2.08
C ILE A 63 -1.70 -8.33 -2.24
N TRP A 64 -1.99 -7.65 -1.14
CA TRP A 64 -2.69 -6.37 -1.13
C TRP A 64 -1.90 -5.36 -0.33
N LEU A 65 -1.77 -4.15 -0.87
CA LEU A 65 -1.25 -3.03 -0.12
C LEU A 65 -2.38 -2.40 0.68
N VAL A 66 -2.17 -2.22 1.98
CA VAL A 66 -3.07 -1.43 2.82
C VAL A 66 -2.51 -0.05 3.01
N VAL A 67 -3.37 0.93 2.75
CA VAL A 67 -3.03 2.33 2.90
C VAL A 67 -3.96 2.90 3.95
N ALA A 68 -3.37 3.33 5.07
CA ALA A 68 -4.07 3.95 6.18
C ALA A 68 -3.39 5.27 6.54
N LEU A 69 -4.13 6.18 7.17
CA LEU A 69 -3.46 7.25 7.92
C LEU A 69 -2.73 6.64 9.12
N ASP A 70 -1.57 7.20 9.48
CA ASP A 70 -0.73 6.68 10.56
C ASP A 70 -1.53 6.49 11.87
N GLN A 71 -2.38 7.46 12.20
CA GLN A 71 -3.26 7.44 13.37
C GLN A 71 -4.34 6.34 13.35
N ALA A 72 -4.66 5.78 12.18
CA ALA A 72 -5.71 4.79 11.99
C ALA A 72 -5.16 3.37 11.80
N ALA A 73 -3.91 3.24 11.38
CA ALA A 73 -3.32 1.97 10.98
C ALA A 73 -3.22 0.92 12.11
N SER A 74 -3.17 1.34 13.38
CA SER A 74 -3.20 0.41 14.52
C SER A 74 -4.58 -0.17 14.78
N THR A 75 -5.64 0.46 14.26
CA THR A 75 -7.03 0.06 14.43
C THR A 75 -7.60 -0.65 13.20
N PHE A 76 -6.75 -0.90 12.20
CA PHE A 76 -7.18 -1.56 10.98
C PHE A 76 -7.66 -2.99 11.29
N ASN A 77 -8.90 -3.30 10.89
CA ASN A 77 -9.47 -4.62 11.04
C ASN A 77 -8.97 -5.52 9.90
N ASN A 78 -8.02 -6.40 10.21
CA ASN A 78 -7.48 -7.33 9.23
C ASN A 78 -8.43 -8.48 8.90
N THR A 79 -9.65 -8.55 9.43
CA THR A 79 -10.64 -9.52 8.94
C THR A 79 -11.40 -9.04 7.70
N GLU A 80 -11.30 -7.75 7.34
CA GLU A 80 -12.05 -7.16 6.24
C GLU A 80 -11.49 -7.57 4.88
N ARG A 81 -12.38 -7.96 3.96
CA ARG A 81 -11.99 -8.39 2.60
C ARG A 81 -11.73 -7.19 1.69
N PRO A 82 -10.76 -7.25 0.76
CA PRO A 82 -10.59 -6.21 -0.24
C PRO A 82 -11.86 -5.98 -1.06
N GLY A 83 -12.18 -4.72 -1.31
CA GLY A 83 -13.30 -4.32 -2.16
C GLY A 83 -14.66 -4.32 -1.48
N THR A 84 -14.69 -4.55 -0.17
CA THR A 84 -15.85 -4.27 0.69
C THR A 84 -15.99 -2.77 0.94
N PRO A 85 -17.18 -2.27 1.33
CA PRO A 85 -17.36 -0.88 1.74
C PRO A 85 -16.36 -0.41 2.80
N GLU A 86 -15.96 -1.29 3.72
CA GLU A 86 -15.03 -1.03 4.83
C GLU A 86 -13.57 -0.85 4.38
N THR A 87 -13.24 -1.25 3.15
CA THR A 87 -11.87 -1.20 2.58
C THR A 87 -11.83 -0.51 1.21
N ALA A 88 -12.91 0.16 0.82
CA ALA A 88 -13.04 0.83 -0.47
C ALA A 88 -12.35 2.20 -0.47
N PHE A 89 -11.60 2.48 -1.54
CA PHE A 89 -10.92 3.77 -1.72
C PHE A 89 -11.87 4.97 -1.64
N GLN A 90 -13.09 4.86 -2.18
CA GLN A 90 -14.01 6.01 -2.33
C GLN A 90 -14.49 6.57 -0.98
N GLY A 91 -14.44 5.77 0.09
CA GLY A 91 -14.75 6.25 1.44
C GLY A 91 -13.52 6.71 2.23
N PHE A 92 -12.32 6.64 1.65
CA PHE A 92 -11.08 6.97 2.37
C PHE A 92 -10.84 8.49 2.36
N PRO A 93 -10.46 9.13 3.49
CA PRO A 93 -10.07 8.52 4.78
C PRO A 93 -11.19 8.47 5.84
N ASP A 94 -12.40 8.95 5.50
CA ASP A 94 -13.56 9.01 6.38
C ASP A 94 -14.83 8.79 5.54
N PRO A 95 -15.66 7.76 5.82
CA PRO A 95 -15.62 6.87 6.97
C PRO A 95 -14.62 5.71 6.90
N VAL A 96 -13.99 5.46 5.74
CA VAL A 96 -13.08 4.31 5.56
C VAL A 96 -11.68 4.67 6.03
N ARG A 97 -11.24 4.06 7.13
CA ARG A 97 -9.97 4.42 7.78
C ARG A 97 -8.72 3.83 7.13
N ALA A 98 -8.89 2.80 6.30
CA ALA A 98 -7.85 2.22 5.48
C ALA A 98 -8.47 1.54 4.27
N TYR A 99 -7.81 1.58 3.12
CA TYR A 99 -8.28 0.88 1.92
C TYR A 99 -7.22 -0.11 1.43
N MET A 100 -7.67 -1.07 0.62
CA MET A 100 -6.80 -2.09 0.02
C MET A 100 -6.66 -1.84 -1.48
N THR A 101 -5.42 -1.87 -1.98
CA THR A 101 -5.15 -1.63 -3.40
C THR A 101 -3.93 -2.42 -3.90
N LEU A 102 -3.59 -2.24 -5.18
CA LEU A 102 -2.42 -2.81 -5.85
C LEU A 102 -2.33 -4.32 -5.66
N ASN A 103 -3.38 -5.05 -6.03
CA ASN A 103 -3.34 -6.50 -5.94
C ASN A 103 -2.28 -7.09 -6.85
N ALA A 104 -1.54 -8.05 -6.32
CA ALA A 104 -0.47 -8.71 -7.04
C ALA A 104 -0.39 -10.18 -6.65
N THR A 105 0.24 -10.97 -7.49
CA THR A 105 0.66 -12.32 -7.11
C THR A 105 2.11 -12.30 -6.69
N LEU A 106 2.57 -13.38 -6.06
CA LEU A 106 3.96 -13.54 -5.66
C LEU A 106 4.94 -13.43 -6.84
N GLY A 107 4.52 -13.88 -8.02
CA GLY A 107 5.30 -13.75 -9.25
C GLY A 107 5.51 -12.31 -9.70
N SER A 108 4.71 -11.35 -9.23
CA SER A 108 4.89 -9.91 -9.50
C SER A 108 6.08 -9.31 -8.75
N TYR A 109 6.63 -10.00 -7.74
CA TYR A 109 7.75 -9.53 -6.92
C TYR A 109 8.90 -10.54 -6.90
N PRO A 110 9.54 -10.81 -8.05
CA PRO A 110 10.62 -11.79 -8.11
C PRO A 110 11.80 -11.37 -7.22
N CYS A 111 12.45 -12.38 -6.62
CA CYS A 111 13.56 -12.23 -5.69
C CYS A 111 14.79 -13.00 -6.21
N PRO A 112 16.00 -12.40 -6.24
CA PRO A 112 16.31 -11.03 -5.85
C PRO A 112 15.80 -9.99 -6.87
N LYS A 113 15.82 -8.71 -6.48
CA LYS A 113 15.63 -7.61 -7.43
C LYS A 113 16.78 -7.63 -8.43
N PRO A 114 16.53 -7.69 -9.76
CA PRO A 114 17.58 -7.56 -10.76
C PRO A 114 18.37 -6.26 -10.63
N ASP A 115 19.64 -6.33 -10.99
CA ASP A 115 20.54 -5.17 -11.01
C ASP A 115 20.04 -4.15 -12.05
N GLY A 116 20.08 -2.86 -11.69
CA GLY A 116 19.60 -1.78 -12.54
C GLY A 116 18.08 -1.63 -12.65
N GLU A 117 17.28 -2.56 -12.11
CA GLU A 117 15.81 -2.44 -12.14
C GLU A 117 15.29 -1.45 -11.08
N ILE A 118 14.38 -0.56 -11.52
CA ILE A 118 13.58 0.33 -10.66
C ILE A 118 12.31 -0.41 -10.23
N ALA A 119 12.41 -1.17 -9.14
CA ALA A 119 11.33 -2.00 -8.63
C ALA A 119 10.54 -1.29 -7.51
N VAL A 120 9.56 -0.48 -7.91
CA VAL A 120 8.77 0.34 -6.98
C VAL A 120 7.26 0.12 -7.12
N LEU A 121 6.52 0.53 -6.10
CA LEU A 121 5.06 0.66 -6.09
C LEU A 121 4.71 2.14 -5.89
N ARG A 122 4.01 2.73 -6.86
CA ARG A 122 3.46 4.08 -6.73
C ARG A 122 2.03 3.98 -6.24
N VAL A 123 1.76 4.53 -5.05
CA VAL A 123 0.41 4.65 -4.51
C VAL A 123 -0.22 5.94 -5.00
N GLY A 124 -1.48 5.86 -5.41
CA GLY A 124 -2.31 6.97 -5.85
C GLY A 124 -2.22 7.33 -7.34
N SER A 125 -1.80 6.40 -8.20
CA SER A 125 -1.56 6.68 -9.62
C SER A 125 -2.79 6.64 -10.53
N GLU A 126 -3.94 6.15 -10.05
CA GLU A 126 -5.14 5.95 -10.88
C GLU A 126 -6.14 7.09 -10.70
N THR A 127 -6.00 8.18 -11.46
CA THR A 127 -6.86 9.37 -11.30
C THR A 127 -8.34 9.11 -11.54
N SER A 128 -8.69 8.14 -12.39
CA SER A 128 -10.08 7.73 -12.65
C SER A 128 -10.78 7.08 -11.44
N CYS A 129 -10.00 6.58 -10.47
CA CYS A 129 -10.49 5.87 -9.29
C CYS A 129 -11.45 6.70 -8.44
N THR A 130 -11.22 8.02 -8.37
CA THR A 130 -12.02 8.97 -7.58
C THR A 130 -13.51 8.93 -7.93
N GLN A 131 -13.85 8.62 -9.19
CA GLN A 131 -15.23 8.60 -9.67
C GLN A 131 -15.74 7.17 -9.97
N ASP A 132 -14.89 6.16 -9.83
CA ASP A 132 -15.22 4.79 -10.22
C ASP A 132 -15.57 3.91 -9.01
N VAL A 133 -16.79 4.08 -8.51
CA VAL A 133 -17.35 3.28 -7.40
C VAL A 133 -17.47 1.79 -7.72
N LYS A 134 -17.33 1.37 -8.99
CA LYS A 134 -17.36 -0.04 -9.37
C LYS A 134 -16.03 -0.74 -9.12
N ARG A 135 -14.96 0.02 -8.86
CA ARG A 135 -13.62 -0.48 -8.55
C ARG A 135 -13.19 -0.05 -7.15
N PRO A 136 -13.74 -0.63 -6.07
CA PRO A 136 -13.42 -0.20 -4.70
C PRO A 136 -11.94 -0.36 -4.31
N THR A 137 -11.20 -1.22 -5.02
CA THR A 137 -9.78 -1.49 -4.75
C THR A 137 -8.79 -0.71 -5.63
N CYS A 138 -9.27 0.27 -6.39
CA CYS A 138 -8.42 1.06 -7.28
C CYS A 138 -7.35 1.87 -6.53
N ASN A 139 -6.25 2.19 -7.22
CA ASN A 139 -5.10 2.88 -6.64
C ASN A 139 -5.25 4.41 -6.77
N GLY A 140 -6.31 4.95 -6.17
CA GLY A 140 -6.72 6.34 -6.38
C GLY A 140 -5.86 7.38 -5.66
N PRO A 141 -5.84 8.64 -6.15
CA PRO A 141 -5.01 9.69 -5.59
C PRO A 141 -5.31 9.90 -4.11
N LEU A 142 -4.26 10.02 -3.30
CA LEU A 142 -4.39 10.22 -1.87
C LEU A 142 -5.09 11.57 -1.58
N PRO A 143 -6.16 11.58 -0.76
CA PRO A 143 -6.99 12.76 -0.55
C PRO A 143 -6.33 13.81 0.35
N VAL A 144 -5.30 13.43 1.12
CA VAL A 144 -4.56 14.31 2.04
C VAL A 144 -3.05 14.06 1.95
N PRO A 145 -2.18 14.96 2.46
CA PRO A 145 -0.74 14.74 2.37
C PRO A 145 -0.17 13.63 3.29
N GLY A 146 -0.93 13.09 4.24
CA GLY A 146 -0.49 12.10 5.23
C GLY A 146 -0.21 12.68 6.63
N PRO A 147 0.51 11.96 7.51
CA PRO A 147 1.32 10.76 7.27
C PRO A 147 0.51 9.48 7.06
N TYR A 148 1.08 8.54 6.28
CA TYR A 148 0.48 7.25 5.92
C TYR A 148 1.24 6.08 6.57
N ARG A 149 0.53 4.98 6.78
CA ARG A 149 1.02 3.72 7.33
C ARG A 149 0.23 2.56 6.73
#